data_AF-A0A524GIU0-F1
#
_entry.id   AF-A0A524GIU0-F1
#
_cell.length_a   1.000
_cell.length_b   1.000
_cell.length_c   1.000
_cell.angle_alpha   90.00
_cell.angle_beta   90.00
_cell.angle_gamma   90.00
#
_symmetry.space_group_name_H-M   'P 1'
#
loop_
_entity.id
_entity.type
_entity.pdbx_description
1 polymer ?
#
loop_
_entity_poly.entity_id
_entity_poly.type
_entity_poly.pdbx_seq_one_letter_code
_entity_poly.pdbx_strand_id
1 'polypeptide(L)'
;MVTKHSYRQKFFIVLAFIILQTGISLPAAHALNPTNFTNDLNQLVISGNTLLATMEKVTLRSLTMASQLANLENSVQVYLDSVGSVYRNVAGSVDNTTMSLTDDMLVPLQTLAAISASLAQSSAALMNQMVALAPVTSLTTLSASLDSMLRLSSDIGVMADRILEMAGMILIMADNIGIMADRILATQVIQGDNIKVVVDASLETQKNILMLFSMFAL
;
A
#
# COMPACT_ATOMS: atom_id res chain seq x y z
N MET A 1 46.19 -39.59 34.71
CA MET A 1 45.12 -38.75 35.28
C MET A 1 45.00 -37.51 34.40
N VAL A 2 43.86 -37.38 33.71
CA VAL A 2 43.70 -36.56 32.51
C VAL A 2 43.61 -35.08 32.88
N THR A 3 44.55 -34.22 32.47
CA THR A 3 44.26 -32.76 32.38
C THR A 3 43.52 -32.48 31.09
N LYS A 4 42.29 -33.03 31.03
CA LYS A 4 41.23 -32.84 30.01
C LYS A 4 40.90 -31.36 29.80
N HIS A 5 41.38 -30.52 30.72
CA HIS A 5 41.13 -29.10 30.80
C HIS A 5 41.92 -28.28 29.77
N SER A 6 43.15 -28.68 29.42
CA SER A 6 44.02 -27.84 28.56
C SER A 6 43.63 -27.91 27.08
N TYR A 7 43.18 -29.08 26.59
CA TYR A 7 42.68 -29.24 25.22
C TYR A 7 41.34 -28.51 25.00
N ARG A 8 40.47 -28.49 26.02
CA ARG A 8 39.20 -27.74 25.95
C ARG A 8 39.45 -26.24 25.85
N GLN A 9 40.42 -25.71 26.59
CA GLN A 9 40.71 -24.27 26.57
C GLN A 9 41.31 -23.81 25.23
N LYS A 10 42.20 -24.61 24.62
CA LYS A 10 42.73 -24.33 23.28
C LYS A 10 41.69 -24.50 22.17
N PHE A 11 40.78 -25.47 22.30
CA PHE A 11 39.66 -25.64 21.37
C PHE A 11 38.65 -24.48 21.47
N PHE A 12 38.36 -23.98 22.68
CA PHE A 12 37.52 -22.80 22.89
C PHE A 12 38.16 -21.51 22.36
N ILE A 13 39.48 -21.35 22.48
CA ILE A 13 40.19 -20.17 21.96
C ILE A 13 40.25 -20.19 20.42
N VAL A 14 40.45 -21.36 19.80
CA VAL A 14 40.40 -21.48 18.33
C VAL A 14 38.98 -21.32 17.80
N LEU A 15 37.95 -21.82 18.50
CA LEU A 15 36.55 -21.63 18.13
C LEU A 15 36.11 -20.16 18.28
N ALA A 16 36.56 -19.47 19.33
CA ALA A 16 36.30 -18.04 19.52
C ALA A 16 36.99 -17.18 18.45
N PHE A 17 38.16 -17.61 17.94
CA PHE A 17 38.86 -16.90 16.86
C PHE A 17 38.20 -17.15 15.48
N ILE A 18 37.62 -18.32 15.24
CA ILE A 18 36.87 -18.61 14.02
C ILE A 18 35.55 -17.83 13.97
N ILE A 19 34.88 -17.64 15.10
CA ILE A 19 33.64 -16.85 15.18
C ILE A 19 33.92 -15.35 14.98
N LEU A 20 35.14 -14.87 15.28
CA LEU A 20 35.52 -13.46 15.05
C LEU A 20 35.99 -13.17 13.61
N GLN A 21 36.36 -14.20 12.83
CA GLN A 21 36.80 -14.10 11.43
C GLN A 21 35.66 -14.36 10.43
N THR A 22 34.64 -15.11 10.80
CA THR A 22 33.36 -15.09 10.09
C THR A 22 32.60 -13.86 10.56
N GLY A 23 33.00 -12.70 10.05
CA GLY A 23 32.08 -11.59 9.87
C GLY A 23 30.95 -12.08 8.98
N ILE A 24 29.99 -12.79 9.55
CA ILE A 24 28.60 -12.64 9.16
C ILE A 24 28.34 -11.16 9.41
N SER A 25 28.64 -10.35 8.40
CA SER A 25 27.94 -9.10 8.20
C SER A 25 26.48 -9.49 8.31
N LEU A 26 25.88 -9.21 9.46
CA LEU A 26 24.46 -8.94 9.52
C LEU A 26 24.21 -8.07 8.29
N PRO A 27 23.31 -8.46 7.37
CA PRO A 27 23.05 -7.64 6.20
C PRO A 27 22.85 -6.25 6.77
N ALA A 28 23.75 -5.33 6.39
CA ALA A 28 23.68 -3.97 6.87
C ALA A 28 22.22 -3.60 6.69
N ALA A 29 21.57 -3.25 7.80
CA ALA A 29 20.24 -2.67 7.75
C ALA A 29 20.28 -1.71 6.57
N HIS A 30 19.48 -1.97 5.53
CA HIS A 30 19.46 -1.11 4.37
C HIS A 30 18.87 0.18 4.89
N ALA A 31 19.76 1.09 5.31
CA ALA A 31 19.35 2.38 5.80
C ALA A 31 18.54 3.02 4.69
N LEU A 32 17.35 3.51 5.03
CA LEU A 32 16.46 4.11 4.04
C LEU A 32 17.23 5.28 3.40
N ASN A 33 17.62 5.13 2.14
CA ASN A 33 18.38 6.18 1.46
C ASN A 33 17.42 7.33 1.12
N PRO A 34 17.63 8.56 1.62
CA PRO A 34 16.72 9.68 1.40
C PRO A 34 16.40 9.93 -0.09
N THR A 35 17.41 9.84 -0.96
CA THR A 35 17.24 10.07 -2.39
C THR A 35 16.43 8.96 -3.05
N ASN A 36 16.72 7.69 -2.75
CA ASN A 36 15.97 6.57 -3.30
C ASN A 36 14.52 6.58 -2.79
N PHE A 37 14.32 6.88 -1.51
CA PHE A 37 12.98 6.96 -0.93
C PHE A 37 12.14 8.08 -1.57
N THR A 38 12.70 9.28 -1.74
CA THR A 38 12.03 10.37 -2.47
C THR A 38 11.70 9.96 -3.92
N ASN A 39 12.62 9.28 -4.60
CA ASN A 39 12.38 8.77 -5.95
C ASN A 39 11.25 7.74 -5.97
N ASP A 40 11.25 6.79 -5.05
CA ASP A 40 10.21 5.76 -4.91
C ASP A 40 8.84 6.40 -4.67
N LEU A 41 8.75 7.38 -3.76
CA LEU A 41 7.51 8.14 -3.52
C LEU A 41 7.03 8.88 -4.77
N ASN A 42 7.94 9.53 -5.51
CA ASN A 42 7.60 10.21 -6.75
C ASN A 42 7.11 9.23 -7.83
N GLN A 43 7.73 8.05 -7.94
CA GLN A 43 7.26 7.00 -8.86
C GLN A 43 5.89 6.46 -8.47
N LEU A 44 5.60 6.33 -7.17
CA LEU A 44 4.24 5.99 -6.72
C LEU A 44 3.24 7.08 -7.10
N VAL A 45 3.56 8.35 -6.93
CA VAL A 45 2.66 9.45 -7.32
C VAL A 45 2.38 9.41 -8.82
N ILE A 46 3.40 9.20 -9.66
CA ILE A 46 3.24 9.09 -11.12
C ILE A 46 2.37 7.89 -11.48
N SER A 47 2.63 6.73 -10.87
CA SER A 47 1.89 5.49 -11.13
C SER A 47 0.42 5.63 -10.69
N GLY A 48 0.17 6.23 -9.53
CA GLY A 48 -1.16 6.49 -9.01
C GLY A 48 -1.97 7.47 -9.87
N ASN A 49 -1.35 8.55 -10.35
CA ASN A 49 -1.99 9.47 -11.29
C ASN A 49 -2.28 8.81 -12.65
N THR A 50 -1.40 7.92 -13.11
CA THR A 50 -1.62 7.13 -14.33
C THR A 50 -2.80 6.17 -14.17
N LEU A 51 -2.92 5.54 -12.99
CA LEU A 51 -4.03 4.66 -12.65
C LEU A 51 -5.36 5.46 -12.59
N LEU A 52 -5.36 6.64 -11.96
CA LEU A 52 -6.54 7.52 -11.95
C LEU A 52 -6.98 7.89 -13.36
N ALA A 53 -6.05 8.33 -14.21
CA ALA A 53 -6.33 8.61 -15.61
C ALA A 53 -6.81 7.38 -16.40
N THR A 54 -6.45 6.17 -15.96
CA THR A 54 -6.95 4.91 -16.52
C THR A 54 -8.38 4.64 -16.07
N MET A 55 -8.69 4.83 -14.78
CA MET A 55 -10.04 4.71 -14.21
C MET A 55 -11.02 5.68 -14.88
N GLU A 56 -10.63 6.93 -15.09
CA GLU A 56 -11.46 7.94 -15.76
C GLU A 56 -11.84 7.57 -17.21
N LYS A 57 -11.02 6.74 -17.87
CA LYS A 57 -11.29 6.26 -19.23
C LYS A 57 -12.15 5.01 -19.27
N VAL A 58 -12.38 4.34 -18.13
CA VAL A 58 -13.23 3.15 -18.08
C VAL A 58 -14.68 3.56 -18.32
N THR A 59 -15.25 3.04 -19.40
CA THR A 59 -16.68 3.22 -19.73
C THR A 59 -17.36 1.86 -19.70
N LEU A 60 -18.15 1.58 -18.67
CA LEU A 60 -18.81 0.30 -18.52
C LEU A 60 -19.93 0.12 -19.56
N ARG A 61 -20.00 -1.08 -20.16
CA ARG A 61 -21.09 -1.52 -21.05
C ARG A 61 -21.54 -2.92 -20.67
N SER A 62 -22.78 -3.28 -20.97
CA SER A 62 -23.39 -4.54 -20.53
C SER A 62 -22.63 -5.79 -20.97
N LEU A 63 -21.94 -5.74 -22.11
CA LEU A 63 -21.16 -6.86 -22.65
C LEU A 63 -19.67 -6.84 -22.28
N THR A 64 -19.13 -5.68 -21.87
CA THR A 64 -17.68 -5.50 -21.69
C THR A 64 -17.29 -5.11 -20.26
N MET A 65 -18.26 -4.86 -19.37
CA MET A 65 -17.96 -4.41 -18.01
C MET A 65 -17.08 -5.40 -17.23
N ALA A 66 -17.26 -6.71 -17.42
CA ALA A 66 -16.46 -7.71 -16.70
C ALA A 66 -14.99 -7.67 -17.11
N SER A 67 -14.69 -7.61 -18.41
CA SER A 67 -13.30 -7.51 -18.87
C SER A 67 -12.67 -6.15 -18.56
N GLN A 68 -13.46 -5.07 -18.62
CA GLN A 68 -12.98 -3.73 -18.26
C GLN A 68 -12.64 -3.63 -16.78
N LEU A 69 -13.48 -4.18 -15.90
CA LEU A 69 -13.25 -4.18 -14.46
C LEU A 69 -12.12 -5.13 -14.05
N ALA A 70 -11.98 -6.29 -14.69
CA ALA A 70 -10.85 -7.18 -14.46
C ALA A 70 -9.50 -6.56 -14.88
N ASN A 71 -9.47 -5.83 -16.01
CA ASN A 71 -8.26 -5.09 -16.41
C ASN A 71 -7.94 -3.96 -15.44
N LEU A 72 -8.97 -3.30 -14.92
CA LEU A 72 -8.80 -2.26 -13.92
C LEU A 72 -8.30 -2.83 -12.59
N GLU A 73 -8.88 -3.93 -12.11
CA GLU A 73 -8.42 -4.70 -10.94
C GLU A 73 -6.93 -5.00 -11.06
N ASN A 74 -6.48 -5.57 -12.19
CA ASN A 74 -5.06 -5.83 -12.42
C ASN A 74 -4.20 -4.56 -12.32
N SER A 75 -4.69 -3.42 -12.82
CA SER A 75 -3.95 -2.15 -12.75
C SER A 75 -3.87 -1.61 -11.31
N VAL A 76 -4.94 -1.77 -10.52
CA VAL A 76 -4.94 -1.44 -9.08
C VAL A 76 -4.00 -2.35 -8.32
N GLN A 77 -3.99 -3.66 -8.62
CA GLN A 77 -3.10 -4.62 -7.99
C GLN A 77 -1.62 -4.31 -8.24
N VAL A 78 -1.25 -3.98 -9.49
CA VAL A 78 0.12 -3.55 -9.83
C VAL A 78 0.53 -2.31 -9.03
N TYR A 79 -0.39 -1.36 -8.85
CA TYR A 79 -0.12 -0.18 -8.03
C TYR A 79 -0.02 -0.52 -6.53
N LEU A 80 -0.90 -1.38 -6.01
CA LEU A 80 -0.84 -1.90 -4.64
C LEU A 80 0.49 -2.62 -4.34
N ASP A 81 1.00 -3.37 -5.30
CA ASP A 81 2.30 -4.06 -5.18
C ASP A 81 3.46 -3.06 -5.12
N SER A 82 3.37 -1.99 -5.91
CA SER A 82 4.34 -0.89 -5.89
C SER A 82 4.32 -0.19 -4.53
N VAL A 83 3.13 0.17 -4.01
CA VAL A 83 2.95 0.73 -2.67
C VAL A 83 3.48 -0.23 -1.61
N GLY A 84 3.20 -1.53 -1.74
CA GLY A 84 3.69 -2.58 -0.86
C GLY A 84 5.22 -2.71 -0.86
N SER A 85 5.87 -2.47 -1.99
CA SER A 85 7.34 -2.47 -2.08
C SER A 85 7.96 -1.33 -1.27
N VAL A 86 7.44 -0.11 -1.44
CA VAL A 86 7.91 1.06 -0.68
C VAL A 86 7.61 0.89 0.81
N TYR A 87 6.42 0.38 1.14
CA TYR A 87 6.06 0.04 2.52
C TYR A 87 7.07 -0.90 3.18
N ARG A 88 7.45 -1.99 2.50
CA ARG A 88 8.42 -2.95 3.04
C ARG A 88 9.80 -2.33 3.23
N ASN A 89 10.21 -1.42 2.34
CA ASN A 89 11.46 -0.68 2.50
C ASN A 89 11.43 0.18 3.76
N VAL A 90 10.34 0.96 3.95
CA VAL A 90 10.13 1.81 5.13
C VAL A 90 10.09 0.97 6.42
N ALA A 91 9.29 -0.09 6.46
CA ALA A 91 9.15 -0.97 7.61
C ALA A 91 10.47 -1.68 7.96
N GLY A 92 11.26 -2.05 6.96
CA GLY A 92 12.58 -2.66 7.16
C GLY A 92 13.64 -1.71 7.73
N SER A 93 13.41 -0.39 7.68
CA SER A 93 14.36 0.62 8.14
C SER A 93 13.98 1.33 9.44
N VAL A 94 12.75 1.12 9.95
CA VAL A 94 12.19 1.90 11.07
C VAL A 94 13.01 1.79 12.37
N ASP A 95 13.56 0.61 12.67
CA ASP A 95 14.30 0.36 13.93
C ASP A 95 15.80 0.67 13.83
N ASN A 96 16.30 1.04 12.65
CA ASN A 96 17.73 1.05 12.36
C ASN A 96 18.25 2.34 11.70
N THR A 97 17.35 3.28 11.39
CA THR A 97 17.69 4.51 10.67
C THR A 97 16.93 5.69 11.26
N THR A 98 17.64 6.79 11.52
CA THR A 98 17.01 8.12 11.63
C THR A 98 17.24 8.88 10.33
N MET A 99 16.22 9.64 9.89
CA MET A 99 16.28 10.40 8.65
C MET A 99 15.72 11.81 8.89
N SER A 100 16.42 12.82 8.35
CA SER A 100 15.84 14.16 8.27
C SER A 100 14.77 14.16 7.19
N LEU A 101 13.53 14.40 7.58
CA LEU A 101 12.44 14.60 6.62
C LEU A 101 12.62 15.92 5.88
N THR A 102 12.36 15.88 4.58
CA THR A 102 12.36 17.05 3.71
C THR A 102 10.96 17.27 3.11
N ASP A 103 10.71 18.48 2.62
CA ASP A 103 9.47 18.81 1.91
C ASP A 103 9.25 17.90 0.70
N ASP A 104 10.34 17.51 0.03
CA ASP A 104 10.34 16.62 -1.12
C ASP A 104 9.84 15.20 -0.80
N MET A 105 9.80 14.80 0.48
CA MET A 105 9.22 13.52 0.92
C MET A 105 7.77 13.68 1.39
N LEU A 106 7.47 14.77 2.07
CA LEU A 106 6.14 15.00 2.65
C LEU A 106 5.07 15.34 1.60
N VAL A 107 5.44 16.08 0.55
CA VAL A 107 4.51 16.42 -0.53
C VAL A 107 4.02 15.17 -1.29
N PRO A 108 4.90 14.24 -1.70
CA PRO A 108 4.45 12.98 -2.27
C PRO A 108 3.58 12.15 -1.33
N LEU A 109 3.87 12.06 -0.03
CA LEU A 109 3.04 11.30 0.91
C LEU A 109 1.61 11.85 1.03
N GLN A 110 1.45 13.17 1.04
CA GLN A 110 0.13 13.81 1.01
C GLN A 110 -0.58 13.53 -0.32
N THR A 111 0.17 13.56 -1.41
CA THR A 111 -0.38 13.28 -2.75
C THR A 111 -0.81 11.82 -2.88
N LEU A 112 -0.06 10.86 -2.31
CA LEU A 112 -0.43 9.45 -2.28
C LEU A 112 -1.72 9.22 -1.50
N ALA A 113 -1.90 9.93 -0.39
CA ALA A 113 -3.15 9.89 0.37
C ALA A 113 -4.32 10.45 -0.45
N ALA A 114 -4.13 11.56 -1.17
CA ALA A 114 -5.15 12.09 -2.06
C ALA A 114 -5.49 11.11 -3.20
N ILE A 115 -4.47 10.48 -3.79
CA ILE A 115 -4.64 9.45 -4.83
C ILE A 115 -5.48 8.28 -4.30
N SER A 116 -5.20 7.74 -3.10
CA SER A 116 -5.99 6.62 -2.55
C SER A 116 -7.45 6.99 -2.34
N ALA A 117 -7.73 8.22 -1.89
CA ALA A 117 -9.10 8.73 -1.78
C ALA A 117 -9.78 8.88 -3.15
N SER A 118 -9.08 9.41 -4.15
CA SER A 118 -9.60 9.51 -5.51
C SER A 118 -9.87 8.14 -6.13
N LEU A 119 -9.01 7.14 -5.92
CA LEU A 119 -9.22 5.77 -6.38
C LEU A 119 -10.50 5.17 -5.78
N ALA A 120 -10.74 5.39 -4.48
CA ALA A 120 -11.96 4.95 -3.82
C ALA A 120 -13.22 5.62 -4.40
N GLN A 121 -13.18 6.94 -4.62
CA GLN A 121 -14.30 7.67 -5.22
C GLN A 121 -14.57 7.21 -6.66
N SER A 122 -13.54 7.00 -7.47
CA SER A 122 -13.68 6.45 -8.82
C SER A 122 -14.26 5.03 -8.80
N SER A 123 -13.86 4.19 -7.83
CA SER A 123 -14.44 2.85 -7.63
C SER A 123 -15.94 2.92 -7.30
N ALA A 124 -16.36 3.80 -6.39
CA ALA A 124 -17.77 4.02 -6.08
C ALA A 124 -18.57 4.51 -7.31
N ALA A 125 -17.99 5.41 -8.11
CA ALA A 125 -18.61 5.88 -9.35
C ALA A 125 -18.81 4.73 -10.36
N LEU A 126 -17.82 3.83 -10.52
CA LEU A 126 -17.94 2.64 -11.36
C LEU A 126 -19.00 1.67 -10.85
N MET A 127 -19.12 1.51 -9.52
CA MET A 127 -20.20 0.71 -8.94
C MET A 127 -21.58 1.28 -9.28
N ASN A 128 -21.76 2.60 -9.17
CA ASN A 128 -23.02 3.27 -9.52
C ASN A 128 -23.36 3.10 -11.01
N GLN A 129 -22.36 3.15 -11.90
CA GLN A 129 -22.54 2.81 -13.31
C GLN A 129 -22.98 1.34 -13.48
N MET A 130 -22.36 0.41 -12.77
CA MET A 130 -22.72 -1.01 -12.85
C MET A 130 -24.17 -1.27 -12.37
N VAL A 131 -24.61 -0.63 -11.28
CA VAL A 131 -26.00 -0.69 -10.80
C VAL A 131 -26.98 -0.23 -11.89
N ALA A 132 -26.67 0.88 -12.57
CA ALA A 132 -27.51 1.39 -13.65
C ALA A 132 -27.58 0.45 -14.86
N LEU A 133 -26.49 -0.28 -15.15
CA LEU A 133 -26.42 -1.24 -16.26
C LEU A 133 -26.97 -2.63 -15.91
N ALA A 134 -27.14 -2.95 -14.64
CA ALA A 134 -27.53 -4.28 -14.20
C ALA A 134 -28.81 -4.84 -14.86
N PRO A 135 -29.90 -4.08 -15.06
CA PRO A 135 -31.15 -4.61 -15.65
C PRO A 135 -31.00 -5.12 -17.08
N VAL A 136 -29.97 -4.65 -17.81
CA VAL A 136 -29.72 -4.99 -19.24
C VAL A 136 -28.47 -5.86 -19.41
N THR A 137 -27.96 -6.43 -18.33
CA THR A 137 -26.72 -7.19 -18.28
C THR A 137 -27.00 -8.64 -17.90
N SER A 138 -26.27 -9.59 -18.50
CA SER A 138 -26.40 -10.99 -18.12
C SER A 138 -25.87 -11.24 -16.70
N LEU A 139 -26.48 -12.18 -15.99
CA LEU A 139 -26.12 -12.53 -14.62
C LEU A 139 -24.64 -12.91 -14.48
N THR A 140 -24.10 -13.63 -15.46
CA THR A 140 -22.70 -14.05 -15.49
C THR A 140 -21.73 -12.88 -15.56
N THR A 141 -22.01 -11.90 -16.43
CA THR A 141 -21.19 -10.70 -16.58
C THR A 141 -21.29 -9.83 -15.32
N LEU A 142 -22.51 -9.67 -14.78
CA LEU A 142 -22.74 -8.92 -13.56
C LEU A 142 -21.99 -9.54 -12.37
N SER A 143 -22.08 -10.86 -12.17
CA SER A 143 -21.37 -11.56 -11.10
C SER A 143 -19.85 -11.42 -11.19
N ALA A 144 -19.28 -11.57 -12.39
CA ALA A 144 -17.84 -11.38 -12.60
C ALA A 144 -17.40 -9.93 -12.32
N SER A 145 -18.20 -8.95 -12.74
CA SER A 145 -17.95 -7.55 -12.45
C SER A 145 -18.04 -7.22 -10.96
N LEU A 146 -18.99 -7.82 -10.24
CA LEU A 146 -19.12 -7.68 -8.78
C LEU A 146 -17.87 -8.23 -8.04
N ASP A 147 -17.32 -9.37 -8.47
CA ASP A 147 -16.08 -9.93 -7.89
C ASP A 147 -14.90 -8.96 -8.07
N SER A 148 -14.70 -8.45 -9.28
CA SER A 148 -13.64 -7.45 -9.54
C SER A 148 -13.83 -6.17 -8.71
N MET A 149 -15.07 -5.68 -8.54
CA MET A 149 -15.34 -4.50 -7.71
C MET A 149 -15.05 -4.74 -6.22
N LEU A 150 -15.37 -5.92 -5.69
CA LEU A 150 -15.04 -6.28 -4.31
C LEU A 150 -13.53 -6.32 -4.08
N ARG A 151 -12.78 -6.91 -5.02
CA ARG A 151 -11.32 -6.95 -4.96
C ARG A 151 -10.71 -5.57 -5.08
N LEU A 152 -11.16 -4.76 -6.03
CA LEU A 152 -10.79 -3.34 -6.16
C LEU A 152 -10.96 -2.60 -4.83
N SER A 153 -12.13 -2.75 -4.20
CA SER A 153 -12.44 -2.11 -2.92
C SER A 153 -11.52 -2.60 -1.80
N SER A 154 -11.24 -3.90 -1.75
CA SER A 154 -10.32 -4.50 -0.78
C SER A 154 -8.89 -3.97 -0.97
N ASP A 155 -8.40 -3.96 -2.21
CA ASP A 155 -7.03 -3.55 -2.55
C ASP A 155 -6.80 -2.06 -2.27
N ILE A 156 -7.77 -1.20 -2.56
CA ILE A 156 -7.73 0.23 -2.20
C ILE A 156 -7.69 0.40 -0.68
N GLY A 157 -8.45 -0.41 0.07
CA GLY A 157 -8.42 -0.41 1.54
C GLY A 157 -7.02 -0.74 2.09
N VAL A 158 -6.44 -1.86 1.64
CA VAL A 158 -5.09 -2.27 2.05
C VAL A 158 -4.04 -1.22 1.66
N MET A 159 -4.21 -0.56 0.51
CA MET A 159 -3.33 0.53 0.08
C MET A 159 -3.39 1.73 1.03
N ALA A 160 -4.60 2.13 1.43
CA ALA A 160 -4.81 3.23 2.36
C ALA A 160 -4.18 2.93 3.73
N ASP A 161 -4.36 1.71 4.24
CA ASP A 161 -3.77 1.27 5.51
C ASP A 161 -2.24 1.29 5.44
N ARG A 162 -1.64 0.78 4.37
CA ARG A 162 -0.17 0.79 4.18
C ARG A 162 0.37 2.22 4.09
N ILE A 163 -0.34 3.14 3.43
CA ILE A 163 0.08 4.55 3.35
C ILE A 163 0.04 5.21 4.73
N LEU A 164 -1.00 4.93 5.53
CA LEU A 164 -1.11 5.43 6.90
C LEU A 164 0.01 4.89 7.80
N GLU A 165 0.26 3.59 7.72
CA GLU A 165 1.31 2.96 8.51
C GLU A 165 2.71 3.45 8.10
N MET A 166 2.97 3.63 6.79
CA MET A 166 4.20 4.29 6.32
C MET A 166 4.36 5.68 6.92
N ALA A 167 3.31 6.50 6.95
CA ALA A 167 3.38 7.83 7.54
C ALA A 167 3.68 7.77 9.05
N GLY A 168 3.16 6.77 9.76
CA GLY A 168 3.50 6.50 11.16
C GLY A 168 4.97 6.11 11.35
N MET A 169 5.48 5.17 10.55
CA MET A 169 6.88 4.73 10.60
C MET A 169 7.85 5.87 10.27
N ILE A 170 7.49 6.71 9.30
CA ILE A 170 8.27 7.88 8.91
C ILE A 170 8.31 8.91 10.05
N LEU A 171 7.22 9.09 10.80
CA LEU A 171 7.22 9.94 12.00
C LEU A 171 8.21 9.42 13.05
N ILE A 172 8.26 8.11 13.26
CA ILE A 172 9.16 7.47 14.23
C ILE A 172 10.64 7.64 13.81
N MET A 173 10.94 7.55 12.51
CA MET A 173 12.29 7.73 11.98
C MET A 173 12.75 9.20 11.88
N ALA A 174 11.85 10.16 12.05
CA ALA A 174 12.16 11.56 11.83
C ALA A 174 13.09 12.12 12.92
N ASP A 175 14.24 12.67 12.53
CA ASP A 175 15.20 13.25 13.49
C ASP A 175 14.86 14.74 13.81
N ASN A 176 14.13 15.42 12.91
CA ASN A 176 13.78 16.84 13.01
C ASN A 176 12.27 17.07 13.29
N ILE A 177 11.70 16.28 14.21
CA ILE A 177 10.25 16.27 14.52
C ILE A 177 9.74 17.67 14.87
N GLY A 178 10.47 18.51 15.60
CA GLY A 178 9.97 19.82 16.04
C GLY A 178 9.54 20.81 14.94
N ILE A 179 10.12 20.71 13.72
CA ILE A 179 9.78 21.60 12.59
C ILE A 179 8.80 20.93 11.62
N MET A 180 8.81 19.60 11.55
CA MET A 180 8.03 18.82 10.57
C MET A 180 6.85 18.05 11.18
N ALA A 181 6.75 17.96 12.51
CA ALA A 181 5.69 17.25 13.22
C ALA A 181 4.31 17.72 12.80
N ASP A 182 4.08 19.04 12.76
CA ASP A 182 2.77 19.61 12.42
C ASP A 182 2.30 19.18 11.03
N ARG A 183 3.23 19.05 10.08
CA ARG A 183 2.92 18.63 8.70
C ARG A 183 2.68 17.12 8.59
N ILE A 184 3.41 16.31 9.36
CA ILE A 184 3.15 14.88 9.42
C ILE A 184 1.82 14.61 10.11
N LEU A 185 1.52 15.33 11.20
CA LEU A 185 0.27 15.23 11.92
C LEU A 185 -0.91 15.67 11.04
N ALA A 186 -0.75 16.76 10.27
CA ALA A 186 -1.72 17.15 9.24
C ALA A 186 -1.89 16.07 8.16
N THR A 187 -0.80 15.42 7.74
CA THR A 187 -0.85 14.30 6.78
C THR A 187 -1.60 13.10 7.36
N GLN A 188 -1.39 12.78 8.64
CA GLN A 188 -2.12 11.72 9.35
C GLN A 188 -3.62 12.04 9.51
N VAL A 189 -3.98 13.30 9.79
CA VAL A 189 -5.39 13.74 9.81
C VAL A 189 -6.02 13.59 8.44
N ILE A 190 -5.36 14.08 7.39
CA ILE A 190 -5.82 13.93 6.00
C ILE A 190 -5.96 12.44 5.64
N GLN A 191 -5.02 11.60 6.06
CA GLN A 191 -5.11 10.16 5.83
C GLN A 191 -6.26 9.50 6.59
N GLY A 192 -6.54 9.93 7.83
CA GLY A 192 -7.71 9.48 8.58
C GLY A 192 -9.02 9.84 7.87
N ASP A 193 -9.13 11.06 7.36
CA ASP A 193 -10.28 11.50 6.57
C ASP A 193 -10.39 10.73 5.25
N ASN A 194 -9.27 10.45 4.59
CA ASN A 194 -9.23 9.68 3.35
C ASN A 194 -9.59 8.21 3.58
N ILE A 195 -9.19 7.60 4.69
CA ILE A 195 -9.64 6.25 5.09
C ILE A 195 -11.14 6.26 5.31
N LYS A 196 -11.71 7.30 5.93
CA LYS A 196 -13.16 7.43 6.05
C LYS A 196 -13.84 7.44 4.67
N VAL A 197 -13.31 8.18 3.71
CA VAL A 197 -13.82 8.17 2.32
C VAL A 197 -13.71 6.78 1.68
N VAL A 198 -12.58 6.09 1.86
CA VAL A 198 -12.36 4.73 1.36
C VAL A 198 -13.36 3.75 1.98
N VAL A 199 -13.57 3.82 3.30
CA VAL A 199 -14.52 2.97 4.03
C VAL A 199 -15.95 3.27 3.61
N ASP A 200 -16.33 4.54 3.47
CA ASP A 200 -17.67 4.94 3.04
C ASP A 200 -17.95 4.46 1.60
N ALA A 201 -16.99 4.62 0.68
CA ALA A 201 -17.07 4.14 -0.69
C ALA A 201 -17.11 2.61 -0.79
N SER A 202 -16.32 1.92 0.03
CA SER A 202 -16.34 0.45 0.15
C SER A 202 -17.69 -0.04 0.66
N LEU A 203 -18.25 0.62 1.68
CA LEU A 203 -19.56 0.30 2.23
C LEU A 203 -20.68 0.55 1.23
N GLU A 204 -20.64 1.67 0.49
CA GLU A 204 -21.57 1.96 -0.60
C GLU A 204 -21.48 0.88 -1.68
N THR A 205 -20.27 0.47 -2.04
CA THR A 205 -20.04 -0.61 -2.99
C THR A 205 -20.68 -1.92 -2.51
N GLN A 206 -20.43 -2.31 -1.27
CA GLN A 206 -21.03 -3.51 -0.67
C GLN A 206 -22.56 -3.45 -0.58
N LYS A 207 -23.13 -2.28 -0.24
CA LYS A 207 -24.60 -2.08 -0.23
C LYS A 207 -25.20 -2.23 -1.63
N ASN A 208 -24.56 -1.62 -2.63
CA ASN A 208 -24.98 -1.73 -4.02
C ASN A 208 -24.90 -3.17 -4.52
N ILE A 209 -23.87 -3.92 -4.09
CA ILE A 209 -23.74 -5.35 -4.37
C ILE A 209 -24.90 -6.13 -3.75
N LEU A 210 -25.18 -5.92 -2.45
CA LEU A 210 -26.29 -6.59 -1.75
C LEU A 210 -27.65 -6.27 -2.38
N MET A 211 -27.86 -5.01 -2.78
CA MET A 211 -29.06 -4.60 -3.51
C MET A 211 -29.19 -5.36 -4.82
N LEU A 212 -28.11 -5.48 -5.59
CA LEU A 212 -28.09 -6.27 -6.84
C LEU A 212 -28.38 -7.75 -6.58
N PHE A 213 -27.77 -8.37 -5.56
CA PHE A 213 -28.08 -9.74 -5.15
C PHE A 213 -29.59 -9.90 -4.86
N SER A 214 -30.18 -8.97 -4.11
CA SER A 214 -31.61 -9.00 -3.78
C SER A 214 -32.54 -8.80 -4.99
N MET A 215 -32.10 -8.03 -5.99
CA MET A 215 -32.87 -7.77 -7.22
C MET A 215 -32.84 -8.96 -8.19
N PHE A 216 -31.75 -9.73 -8.22
CA PHE A 216 -31.57 -10.85 -9.14
C PHE A 216 -31.79 -12.24 -8.52
N ALA A 217 -32.15 -12.30 -7.22
CA ALA A 217 -32.33 -13.54 -6.47
C ALA A 217 -31.14 -14.51 -6.60
N LEU A 218 -29.93 -13.95 -6.55
CA LEU A 218 -28.66 -14.68 -6.50
C LEU A 218 -28.36 -15.19 -5.09
#